data_AF-A0A8T1B960-F1
#
_entry.id   AF-A0A8T1B960-F1
#
_cell.length_a   1.000
_cell.length_b   1.000
_cell.length_c   1.000
_cell.angle_alpha   90.00
_cell.angle_beta   90.00
_cell.angle_gamma   90.00
#
_symmetry.space_group_name_H-M   'P 1'
#
loop_
_entity.id
_entity.type
_entity.pdbx_description
1 polymer ?
#
loop_
_entity_poly.entity_id
_entity_poly.type
_entity_poly.pdbx_seq_one_letter_code
_entity_poly.pdbx_strand_id
1 'polypeptide(L)'
;MEDYRRGYHPTQPLRALHDARPSLHNSRNLHFSSNSDPRAATDRFWKLRRIVDALQDRFQAEHVVLSVMAIDEAMLPSRSSFNKMRVYMKPKPHNWVVKLFML
;
A
#
# COMPACT_ATOMS: atom_id res chain seq x y z
N MET A 1 35.36 37.12 1.74
CA MET A 1 33.92 37.38 1.54
C MET A 1 33.75 37.35 0.03
N GLU A 2 32.78 36.58 -0.47
CA GLU A 2 32.83 35.77 -1.72
C GLU A 2 33.55 34.42 -1.48
N ASP A 3 33.06 33.25 -1.88
CA ASP A 3 32.10 32.92 -2.94
C ASP A 3 31.45 31.53 -2.70
N TYR A 4 30.41 31.24 -3.47
CA TYR A 4 29.94 29.93 -3.95
C TYR A 4 28.67 29.31 -3.33
N ARG A 5 27.53 29.76 -3.86
CA ARG A 5 26.37 28.91 -4.16
C ARG A 5 26.84 27.58 -4.77
N ARG A 6 26.58 26.44 -4.11
CA ARG A 6 26.64 25.12 -4.75
C ARG A 6 25.43 24.26 -4.37
N GLY A 7 24.41 24.37 -5.22
CA GLY A 7 23.49 23.31 -5.64
C GLY A 7 22.86 22.39 -4.60
N TYR A 8 21.59 22.64 -4.28
CA TYR A 8 20.65 21.55 -4.07
C TYR A 8 20.49 20.81 -5.41
N HIS A 9 21.00 19.59 -5.50
CA HIS A 9 20.84 18.74 -6.69
C HIS A 9 19.65 17.79 -6.45
N PRO A 10 18.59 17.81 -7.28
CA PRO A 10 17.33 17.09 -7.02
C PRO A 10 17.39 15.59 -7.39
N THR A 11 18.55 14.96 -7.22
CA THR A 11 18.76 13.55 -7.61
C THR A 11 19.68 12.84 -6.62
N GLN A 12 19.40 12.94 -5.32
CA GLN A 12 19.93 11.95 -4.40
C GLN A 12 19.15 10.63 -4.62
N PRO A 13 19.79 9.56 -5.10
CA PRO A 13 19.13 8.26 -5.15
C PRO A 13 18.81 7.81 -3.73
N LEU A 14 17.76 6.98 -3.58
CA LEU A 14 17.29 6.32 -2.34
C LEU A 14 18.37 5.55 -1.53
N ARG A 15 19.63 5.62 -1.93
CA ARG A 15 20.80 5.10 -1.22
C ARG A 15 21.22 5.91 0.00
N ALA A 16 20.84 7.18 0.12
CA ALA A 16 21.31 8.01 1.23
C ALA A 16 20.58 7.76 2.57
N LEU A 17 19.49 6.97 2.59
CA LEU A 17 18.71 6.72 3.81
C LEU A 17 18.87 5.30 4.40
N HIS A 18 19.54 4.39 3.69
CA HIS A 18 19.69 3.01 4.14
C HIS A 18 21.05 2.46 3.73
N ASP A 19 21.98 2.39 4.68
CA ASP A 19 23.14 1.51 4.56
C ASP A 19 22.65 0.11 4.19
N ALA A 20 23.24 -0.43 3.13
CA ALA A 20 22.71 -1.55 2.38
C ALA A 20 22.85 -2.88 3.14
N ARG A 21 21.95 -3.11 4.11
CA ARG A 21 21.32 -4.37 4.63
C ARG A 21 21.11 -4.23 6.15
N PRO A 22 19.92 -4.53 6.72
CA PRO A 22 18.92 -5.47 6.20
C PRO A 22 17.50 -4.87 6.12
N SER A 23 17.16 -4.22 5.00
CA SER A 23 15.76 -3.85 4.70
C SER A 23 14.78 -5.04 4.70
N LEU A 24 15.30 -6.26 4.51
CA LEU A 24 14.54 -7.51 4.52
C LEU A 24 14.22 -8.07 5.91
N HIS A 25 14.93 -7.68 6.97
CA HIS A 25 14.63 -8.16 8.32
C HIS A 25 13.42 -7.42 8.92
N ASN A 26 13.37 -6.10 8.71
CA ASN A 26 12.33 -5.25 9.28
C ASN A 26 10.96 -5.47 8.61
N SER A 27 10.93 -5.78 7.32
CA SER A 27 9.67 -6.02 6.59
C SER A 27 8.96 -7.32 6.99
N ARG A 28 9.68 -8.31 7.53
CA ARG A 28 9.10 -9.58 7.98
C ARG A 28 8.25 -9.44 9.24
N ASN A 29 8.56 -8.46 10.09
CA ASN A 29 7.88 -8.22 11.37
C ASN A 29 6.97 -6.99 11.32
N LEU A 30 6.68 -6.46 10.13
CA LEU A 30 5.80 -5.32 9.97
C LEU A 30 4.34 -5.75 10.16
N HIS A 31 3.74 -5.30 11.26
CA HIS A 31 2.35 -5.60 11.62
C HIS A 31 1.60 -4.31 11.98
N PHE A 32 0.43 -4.11 11.35
CA PHE A 32 -0.44 -2.96 11.62
C PHE A 32 -1.66 -3.31 12.51
N SER A 33 -1.93 -4.61 12.70
CA SER A 33 -3.03 -5.11 13.52
C SER A 33 -2.57 -6.34 14.32
N SER A 34 -3.14 -6.53 15.51
CA SER A 34 -2.84 -7.67 16.39
C SER A 34 -3.48 -8.96 15.89
N ASN A 35 -2.73 -10.07 15.82
CA ASN A 35 -3.29 -11.38 15.46
C ASN A 35 -4.17 -11.98 16.57
N SER A 36 -4.08 -11.47 17.80
CA SER A 36 -4.86 -11.95 18.96
C SER A 36 -6.26 -11.33 19.04
N ASP A 37 -6.56 -10.32 18.23
CA ASP A 37 -7.88 -9.72 18.18
C ASP A 37 -8.89 -10.72 17.60
N PRO A 38 -10.09 -10.91 18.20
CA PRO A 38 -11.10 -11.82 17.67
C PRO A 38 -11.48 -11.55 16.21
N ARG A 39 -11.36 -10.30 15.75
CA ARG A 39 -11.63 -9.92 14.36
C ARG A 39 -10.61 -10.48 13.38
N ALA A 40 -9.41 -10.89 13.84
CA ALA A 40 -8.44 -11.57 12.99
C ALA A 40 -8.98 -12.91 12.44
N ALA A 41 -9.94 -13.52 13.12
CA ALA A 41 -10.58 -14.75 12.68
C ALA A 41 -11.69 -14.53 11.63
N THR A 42 -12.34 -13.38 11.65
CA THR A 42 -13.55 -13.10 10.85
C THR A 42 -13.30 -12.10 9.72
N ASP A 43 -12.52 -11.04 9.93
CA ASP A 43 -12.16 -10.06 8.91
C ASP A 43 -10.94 -10.52 8.12
N ARG A 44 -11.16 -10.94 6.86
CA ARG A 44 -10.09 -11.36 5.95
C ARG A 44 -9.07 -10.25 5.65
N PHE A 45 -9.45 -8.99 5.86
CA PHE A 45 -8.60 -7.81 5.64
C PHE A 45 -7.98 -7.28 6.93
N TRP A 46 -8.16 -7.97 8.06
CA TRP A 46 -7.80 -7.50 9.40
C TRP A 46 -6.39 -6.89 9.52
N LYS A 47 -5.39 -7.51 8.89
CA LYS A 47 -3.99 -7.05 8.92
C LYS A 47 -3.76 -5.67 8.27
N LEU A 48 -4.66 -5.25 7.38
CA LEU A 48 -4.57 -3.98 6.65
C LEU A 48 -5.74 -3.05 6.99
N ARG A 49 -6.74 -3.50 7.76
CA ARG A 49 -7.92 -2.74 8.16
C ARG A 49 -7.59 -1.34 8.65
N ARG A 50 -6.65 -1.24 9.61
CA ARG A 50 -6.17 0.02 10.18
C ARG A 50 -5.65 1.01 9.13
N ILE A 51 -4.94 0.52 8.11
CA ILE A 51 -4.40 1.38 7.04
C ILE A 51 -5.53 1.83 6.12
N VAL A 52 -6.41 0.91 5.73
CA VAL A 52 -7.51 1.24 4.81
C VAL A 52 -8.46 2.23 5.45
N ASP A 53 -8.84 2.03 6.71
CA ASP A 53 -9.71 2.97 7.43
C ASP A 53 -9.07 4.37 7.46
N ALA A 54 -7.78 4.47 7.82
CA ALA A 54 -7.08 5.75 7.87
C ALA A 54 -6.97 6.44 6.49
N LEU A 55 -6.76 5.68 5.41
CA LEU A 55 -6.72 6.22 4.05
C LEU A 55 -8.11 6.67 3.58
N GLN A 56 -9.14 5.88 3.88
CA GLN A 56 -10.53 6.22 3.54
C GLN A 56 -10.96 7.48 4.27
N ASP A 57 -10.73 7.57 5.58
CA ASP A 57 -11.07 8.75 6.38
C ASP A 57 -10.36 10.01 5.85
N ARG A 58 -9.07 9.89 5.51
CA ARG A 58 -8.30 11.01 4.97
C ARG A 58 -8.76 11.43 3.57
N PHE A 59 -8.98 10.49 2.67
CA PHE A 59 -9.42 10.82 1.32
C PHE A 59 -10.85 11.36 1.32
N GLN A 60 -11.74 10.85 2.16
CA GLN A 60 -13.09 11.41 2.29
C GLN A 60 -13.11 12.82 2.87
N ALA A 61 -12.22 13.12 3.82
CA ALA A 61 -12.15 14.45 4.41
C ALA A 61 -11.56 15.51 3.47
N GLU A 62 -10.54 15.15 2.69
CA GLU A 62 -9.72 16.11 1.96
C GLU A 62 -9.98 16.12 0.44
N HIS A 63 -10.78 15.18 -0.09
CA HIS A 63 -11.07 15.10 -1.52
C HIS A 63 -12.40 15.75 -1.88
N VAL A 64 -12.36 16.76 -2.74
CA VAL A 64 -13.57 17.37 -3.33
C VAL A 64 -14.02 16.54 -4.52
N VAL A 65 -15.16 15.88 -4.37
CA VAL A 65 -15.75 15.00 -5.39
C VAL A 65 -16.40 15.84 -6.50
N LEU A 66 -16.19 15.45 -7.76
CA LEU A 66 -16.80 16.10 -8.93
C LEU A 66 -18.27 15.68 -9.12
N SER A 67 -19.04 16.47 -9.86
CA SER A 67 -20.47 16.19 -10.16
C SER A 67 -20.71 14.87 -10.90
N VAL A 68 -19.68 14.28 -11.50
CA VAL A 68 -19.72 12.98 -12.17
C VAL A 68 -18.59 12.13 -11.62
N MET A 69 -18.93 10.92 -11.17
CA MET A 69 -17.99 9.92 -10.65
C MET A 69 -18.03 8.65 -11.52
N ALA A 70 -16.93 7.92 -11.54
CA ALA A 70 -16.85 6.60 -12.15
C ALA A 70 -16.39 5.60 -11.10
N ILE A 71 -17.11 4.48 -10.99
CA ILE A 71 -16.70 3.35 -10.16
C ILE A 71 -15.92 2.38 -11.05
N ASP A 72 -14.74 1.96 -10.60
CA ASP A 72 -13.93 0.99 -11.32
C ASP A 72 -13.23 0.01 -10.38
N GLU A 73 -12.62 -1.01 -10.97
CA GLU A 73 -11.93 -2.09 -10.28
C GLU A 73 -10.41 -1.95 -10.44
N ALA A 74 -9.71 -1.79 -9.32
CA ALA A 74 -8.26 -1.96 -9.27
C ALA A 74 -7.87 -3.41 -9.02
N MET A 75 -6.75 -3.82 -9.61
CA MET A 75 -6.20 -5.16 -9.43
C MET A 75 -4.79 -5.08 -8.86
N LEU A 76 -4.60 -5.58 -7.65
CA LEU A 76 -3.28 -5.71 -7.04
C LEU A 76 -2.75 -7.13 -7.23
N PRO A 77 -1.58 -7.33 -7.87
CA PRO A 77 -1.03 -8.67 -8.07
C PRO A 77 -0.64 -9.30 -6.73
N SER A 78 -1.09 -10.53 -6.48
CA SER A 78 -0.74 -11.27 -5.26
C SER A 78 -0.72 -12.78 -5.52
N ARG A 79 0.48 -13.37 -5.51
CA ARG A 79 0.68 -14.82 -5.63
C ARG A 79 0.76 -15.55 -4.28
N SER A 80 0.76 -14.82 -3.17
CA SER A 80 0.87 -15.41 -1.84
C SER A 80 -0.33 -16.31 -1.54
N SER A 81 -0.06 -17.57 -1.20
CA SER A 81 -1.08 -18.54 -0.81
C SER A 81 -1.79 -18.15 0.50
N PHE A 82 -1.11 -17.39 1.37
CA PHE A 82 -1.65 -16.87 2.62
C PHE A 82 -2.73 -15.82 2.41
N ASN A 83 -2.75 -15.16 1.26
CA ASN A 83 -3.81 -14.22 0.94
C ASN A 83 -5.06 -14.98 0.47
N LYS A 84 -6.03 -15.13 1.39
CA LYS A 84 -7.31 -15.80 1.16
C LYS A 84 -8.31 -14.97 0.32
N MET A 85 -8.00 -13.71 0.01
CA MET A 85 -8.85 -12.82 -0.81
C MET A 85 -8.44 -12.80 -2.29
N ARG A 86 -7.40 -13.56 -2.67
CA ARG A 86 -6.97 -13.59 -4.08
C ARG A 86 -8.05 -14.22 -4.96
N VAL A 87 -8.21 -13.67 -6.15
CA VAL A 87 -9.10 -14.15 -7.21
C VAL A 87 -8.26 -14.50 -8.43
N TYR A 88 -8.63 -15.59 -9.11
CA TYR A 88 -8.01 -15.94 -10.38
C TYR A 88 -8.69 -15.21 -11.54
N MET A 89 -7.93 -14.50 -12.37
CA MET A 89 -8.40 -13.79 -13.55
C MET A 89 -7.62 -14.23 -14.79
N LYS A 90 -8.25 -15.06 -15.63
CA LYS A 90 -7.63 -15.67 -16.82
C LYS A 90 -7.04 -14.69 -17.86
N PRO A 91 -7.67 -13.54 -18.18
CA PRO A 91 -7.18 -12.68 -19.27
C PRO A 91 -6.08 -11.68 -18.85
N LYS A 92 -5.67 -11.65 -17.58
CA LYS A 92 -4.69 -10.68 -17.07
C LYS A 92 -3.29 -11.29 -17.03
N PRO A 93 -2.21 -10.51 -17.25
CA PRO A 93 -0.82 -11.01 -17.18
C PRO A 93 -0.42 -11.45 -15.76
N HIS A 94 -1.08 -10.91 -14.75
CA HIS A 94 -1.02 -11.40 -13.37
C HIS A 94 -2.35 -12.04 -13.02
N ASN A 95 -2.43 -13.36 -13.17
CA ASN A 95 -3.71 -14.06 -13.09
C ASN A 95 -4.20 -14.26 -11.65
N TRP A 96 -3.40 -13.95 -10.63
CA TRP A 96 -3.81 -14.00 -9.23
C TRP A 96 -3.73 -12.59 -8.64
N VAL A 97 -4.90 -12.04 -8.29
CA VAL A 97 -5.04 -10.63 -7.89
C VAL A 97 -5.89 -10.48 -6.65
N VAL A 98 -5.67 -9.40 -5.90
CA VAL A 98 -6.67 -8.83 -5.00
C VAL A 98 -7.42 -7.78 -5.79
N LYS A 99 -8.74 -7.94 -5.84
CA LYS A 99 -9.63 -7.02 -6.51
C LYS A 99 -10.09 -5.96 -5.52
N LEU A 100 -9.92 -4.69 -5.88
CA LEU A 100 -10.35 -3.53 -5.13
C LEU A 100 -11.42 -2.80 -5.95
N PHE A 101 -12.42 -2.26 -5.28
CA PHE A 101 -13.38 -1.34 -5.90
C PHE A 101 -13.02 0.07 -5.46
N MET A 102 -12.96 0.99 -6.42
CA MET A 102 -12.58 2.38 -6.21
C MET A 102 -13.70 3.28 -6.73
N LEU A 103 -13.88 4.40 -6.03
CA LEU A 103 -14.77 5.50 -6.35
C LEU A 103 -13.93 6.78 -6.36
#